data_AF-A0A1I5ZZZ5-F1
#
_entry.id   AF-A0A1I5ZZZ5-F1
#
_cell.length_a   1.000
_cell.length_b   1.000
_cell.length_c   1.000
_cell.angle_alpha   90.00
_cell.angle_beta   90.00
_cell.angle_gamma   90.00
#
_symmetry.space_group_name_H-M   'P 1'
#
loop_
_entity.id
_entity.type
_entity.pdbx_description
1 polymer ?
#
loop_
_entity_poly.entity_id
_entity_poly.type
_entity_poly.pdbx_seq_one_letter_code
_entity_poly.pdbx_strand_id
1 'polypeptide(L)'
;MNDAGELVFFSAINEGMVLTLADHADIAEHLEDRLGAMQEDGAPVEILACDCILRRIEAEQSQKARAISEILRRHNVTGFSTYGEQIGALHVNQTLTGVAFFRPEDDTN
;
A
#
# COMPACT_ATOMS: atom_id res chain seq x y z
N MET A 1 1.92 -20.02 -2.45
CA MET A 1 1.80 -21.49 -2.40
C MET A 1 2.77 -22.03 -3.45
N ASN A 2 3.62 -23.00 -3.15
CA ASN A 2 4.49 -23.58 -4.19
C ASN A 2 3.72 -24.59 -5.06
N ASP A 3 4.39 -25.16 -6.06
CA ASP A 3 3.80 -26.15 -6.98
C ASP A 3 3.32 -27.42 -6.26
N ALA A 4 3.77 -27.66 -5.03
CA ALA A 4 3.35 -28.78 -4.18
C ALA A 4 2.16 -28.43 -3.25
N GLY A 5 1.64 -27.21 -3.30
CA GLY A 5 0.54 -26.77 -2.44
C GLY A 5 0.97 -26.32 -1.05
N GLU A 6 2.24 -26.05 -0.82
CA GLU A 6 2.75 -25.65 0.50
C GLU A 6 2.67 -24.12 0.68
N LEU A 7 2.32 -23.67 1.88
CA LEU A 7 2.42 -22.26 2.28
C LEU A 7 3.90 -21.93 2.54
N VAL A 8 4.47 -21.10 1.67
CA VAL A 8 5.84 -20.61 1.80
C VAL A 8 5.78 -19.26 2.51
N PHE A 9 6.40 -19.18 3.69
CA PHE A 9 6.51 -17.95 4.46
C PHE A 9 7.89 -17.33 4.28
N PHE A 10 7.93 -16.03 4.06
CA PHE A 10 9.18 -15.25 3.95
C PHE A 10 9.68 -14.74 5.32
N SER A 11 9.03 -15.14 6.41
CA SER A 11 9.36 -14.75 7.79
C SER A 11 9.19 -15.94 8.74
N ALA A 12 9.81 -15.84 9.92
CA ALA A 12 9.58 -16.80 10.99
C ALA A 12 8.12 -16.74 11.47
N ILE A 13 7.50 -17.90 11.65
CA ILE A 13 6.13 -18.08 12.14
C ILE A 13 6.22 -18.93 13.41
N ASN A 14 5.67 -18.45 14.51
CA ASN A 14 5.59 -19.20 15.76
C ASN A 14 4.62 -20.39 15.62
N GLU A 15 5.03 -21.53 16.17
CA GLU A 15 4.15 -22.71 16.29
C GLU A 15 2.88 -22.36 17.07
N GLY A 16 1.74 -22.83 16.59
CA GLY A 16 0.43 -22.61 17.22
C GLY A 16 -0.27 -21.30 16.86
N MET A 17 0.30 -20.45 15.99
CA MET A 17 -0.42 -19.28 15.48
C MET A 17 -1.57 -19.70 14.57
N VAL A 18 -2.76 -19.18 14.87
CA VAL A 18 -3.94 -19.33 14.00
C VAL A 18 -3.79 -18.36 12.84
N LEU A 19 -3.75 -18.91 11.63
CA LEU A 19 -3.70 -18.14 10.40
C LEU A 19 -5.07 -18.17 9.74
N THR A 20 -5.58 -16.99 9.42
CA THR A 20 -6.80 -16.84 8.62
C THR A 20 -6.39 -16.42 7.22
N LEU A 21 -6.83 -17.16 6.21
CA LEU A 21 -6.65 -16.73 4.83
C LEU A 21 -7.64 -15.59 4.56
N ALA A 22 -7.11 -14.43 4.17
CA ALA A 22 -7.92 -13.30 3.75
C ALA A 22 -8.11 -13.31 2.22
N ASP A 23 -9.30 -12.92 1.77
CA ASP A 23 -9.50 -12.56 0.37
C ASP A 23 -8.84 -11.21 0.11
N HIS A 24 -7.97 -11.16 -0.89
CA HIS A 24 -7.29 -9.94 -1.30
C HIS A 24 -8.07 -9.28 -2.43
N ALA A 25 -8.25 -7.96 -2.33
CA ALA A 25 -8.78 -7.16 -3.41
C ALA A 25 -7.73 -6.98 -4.52
N ASP A 26 -8.15 -6.61 -5.73
CA ASP A 26 -7.21 -6.21 -6.78
C ASP A 26 -6.39 -5.01 -6.28
N ILE A 27 -5.06 -5.14 -6.30
CA ILE A 27 -4.15 -4.14 -5.72
C ILE A 27 -4.29 -2.75 -6.37
N ALA A 28 -4.63 -2.69 -7.66
CA ALA A 28 -4.79 -1.42 -8.37
C ALA A 28 -6.14 -0.79 -8.07
N GLU A 29 -7.22 -1.57 -8.09
CA GLU A 29 -8.55 -1.08 -7.70
C GLU A 29 -8.55 -0.59 -6.25
N HIS A 30 -7.98 -1.38 -5.34
CA HIS A 30 -7.86 -1.00 -3.94
C HIS A 30 -7.06 0.30 -3.76
N LEU A 31 -5.92 0.46 -4.44
CA LEU A 31 -5.13 1.68 -4.33
C LEU A 31 -5.86 2.91 -4.88
N GLU A 32 -6.52 2.78 -6.03
CA GLU A 32 -7.33 3.86 -6.63
C GLU A 32 -8.43 4.29 -5.66
N ASP A 33 -9.18 3.34 -5.09
CA ASP A 33 -10.27 3.65 -4.17
C ASP A 33 -9.76 4.39 -2.93
N ARG A 34 -8.64 3.95 -2.34
CA ARG A 34 -8.10 4.57 -1.12
C ARG A 34 -7.54 5.97 -1.36
N LEU A 35 -6.84 6.19 -2.48
CA LEU A 35 -6.33 7.52 -2.84
C LEU A 35 -7.43 8.45 -3.36
N GLY A 36 -8.44 7.88 -4.02
CA GLY A 36 -9.65 8.59 -4.48
C GLY A 36 -10.48 9.11 -3.32
N ALA A 37 -10.70 8.30 -2.28
CA ALA A 37 -11.42 8.72 -1.08
C ALA A 37 -10.74 9.91 -0.37
N MET A 38 -9.41 10.02 -0.42
CA MET A 38 -8.68 11.17 0.14
C MET A 38 -8.96 12.49 -0.61
N GLN A 39 -9.49 12.44 -1.84
CA GLN A 39 -9.85 13.65 -2.59
C GLN A 39 -11.15 14.28 -2.09
N GLU A 40 -11.97 13.55 -1.32
CA GLU A 40 -13.27 14.05 -0.82
C GLU A 40 -13.09 15.23 0.16
N ASP A 41 -12.01 15.21 0.94
CA ASP A 41 -11.65 16.27 1.89
C ASP A 41 -10.79 17.39 1.24
N GLY A 42 -10.60 17.33 -0.09
CA GLY A 42 -9.76 18.23 -0.86
C GLY A 42 -8.59 17.50 -1.55
N ALA A 43 -8.20 17.95 -2.74
CA ALA A 43 -7.09 17.33 -3.47
C ALA A 43 -5.74 17.66 -2.82
N PRO A 44 -4.95 16.67 -2.37
CA PRO A 44 -3.56 16.89 -1.96
C PRO A 44 -2.73 17.47 -3.10
N VAL A 45 -1.82 18.38 -2.75
CA VAL A 45 -0.82 18.92 -3.69
C VAL A 45 0.23 17.86 -4.00
N GLU A 46 0.69 17.16 -2.97
CA GLU A 46 1.69 16.10 -3.05
C GLU A 46 1.51 15.13 -1.89
N ILE A 47 1.89 13.87 -2.09
CA ILE A 47 1.90 12.83 -1.06
C ILE A 47 3.30 12.24 -0.98
N LEU A 48 3.94 12.33 0.19
CA LEU A 48 5.18 11.63 0.47
C LEU A 48 4.87 10.27 1.11
N ALA A 49 5.21 9.18 0.43
CA ALA A 49 4.84 7.82 0.82
C ALA A 49 6.02 6.85 1.05
N CYS A 50 5.80 5.92 1.96
CA CYS A 50 6.57 4.73 2.23
C CYS A 50 5.75 3.52 1.73
N ASP A 51 6.13 2.96 0.58
CA ASP A 51 5.40 1.87 -0.07
C ASP A 51 6.09 0.53 0.20
N CYS A 52 5.40 -0.42 0.82
CA CYS A 52 6.00 -1.72 1.12
C CYS A 52 6.47 -2.42 -0.16
N ILE A 53 7.72 -2.90 -0.18
CA ILE A 53 8.31 -3.58 -1.35
C ILE A 53 7.49 -4.79 -1.81
N LEU A 54 6.76 -5.43 -0.89
CA LEU A 54 5.88 -6.55 -1.22
C LEU A 54 4.69 -6.13 -2.09
N ARG A 55 4.20 -4.89 -1.99
CA ARG A 55 3.17 -4.34 -2.88
C ARG A 55 3.68 -4.21 -4.30
N ARG A 56 4.94 -3.79 -4.45
CA ARG A 56 5.62 -3.74 -5.76
C ARG A 56 5.81 -5.14 -6.34
N ILE A 57 6.28 -6.08 -5.54
CA ILE A 57 6.47 -7.47 -5.99
C ILE A 57 5.13 -8.08 -6.41
N GLU A 58 4.07 -7.86 -5.64
CA GLU A 58 2.70 -8.29 -5.99
C GLU A 58 2.22 -7.64 -7.28
N ALA A 59 2.43 -6.34 -7.46
CA ALA A 59 2.06 -5.63 -8.67
C ALA A 59 2.83 -6.15 -9.90
N GLU A 60 4.10 -6.54 -9.75
CA GLU A 60 4.89 -7.16 -10.81
C GLU A 60 4.36 -8.56 -11.16
N GLN A 61 4.10 -9.40 -10.14
CA GLN A 61 3.59 -10.76 -10.31
C GLN A 61 2.17 -10.80 -10.92
N SER A 62 1.32 -9.85 -10.54
CA SER A 62 -0.05 -9.71 -11.06
C SER A 62 -0.15 -8.90 -12.36
N GLN A 63 0.99 -8.48 -12.94
CA GLN A 63 1.06 -7.64 -14.14
C GLN A 63 0.35 -6.28 -14.00
N LYS A 64 0.24 -5.77 -12.76
CA LYS A 64 -0.37 -4.49 -12.39
C LYS A 64 0.62 -3.36 -12.17
N ALA A 65 1.94 -3.60 -12.27
CA ALA A 65 2.99 -2.61 -12.02
C ALA A 65 2.77 -1.27 -12.77
N ARG A 66 2.35 -1.33 -14.05
CA ARG A 66 2.04 -0.13 -14.83
C ARG A 66 0.81 0.60 -14.30
N ALA A 67 -0.27 -0.11 -13.98
CA ALA A 67 -1.49 0.48 -13.43
C ALA A 67 -1.20 1.18 -12.10
N ILE A 68 -0.49 0.51 -11.19
CA ILE A 68 -0.05 1.09 -9.92
C ILE A 68 0.78 2.37 -10.13
N SER A 69 1.76 2.32 -11.04
CA SER A 69 2.59 3.50 -11.35
C SER A 69 1.76 4.67 -11.90
N GLU A 70 0.77 4.39 -12.76
CA GLU A 70 -0.13 5.41 -13.30
C GLU A 70 -1.00 6.03 -12.18
N ILE A 71 -1.54 5.21 -11.27
CA ILE A 71 -2.33 5.66 -10.12
C ILE A 71 -1.51 6.57 -9.21
N LEU A 72 -0.33 6.10 -8.76
CA LEU A 72 0.56 6.88 -7.89
C LEU A 72 0.93 8.23 -8.52
N ARG A 73 1.18 8.25 -9.84
CA ARG A 73 1.50 9.49 -10.58
C ARG A 73 0.30 10.43 -10.68
N ARG A 74 -0.93 9.92 -10.84
CA ARG A 74 -2.15 10.75 -10.88
C ARG A 74 -2.41 11.44 -9.55
N HIS A 75 -2.10 10.78 -8.44
CA HIS A 75 -2.28 11.32 -7.09
C HIS A 75 -1.05 12.05 -6.54
N ASN A 76 -0.08 12.40 -7.40
CA ASN A 76 1.16 13.08 -7.02
C ASN A 76 1.89 12.41 -5.84
N VAL A 77 1.97 11.08 -5.85
CA VAL A 77 2.67 10.30 -4.83
C VAL A 77 4.14 10.18 -5.19
N THR A 78 5.02 10.60 -4.29
CA THR A 78 6.48 10.44 -4.36
C THR A 78 7.00 9.78 -3.09
N GLY A 79 8.17 9.14 -3.13
CA GLY A 79 8.76 8.53 -1.93
C GLY A 79 9.59 7.28 -2.22
N PHE A 80 9.58 6.34 -1.28
CA PHE A 80 10.53 5.21 -1.27
C PHE A 80 9.85 3.89 -0.92
N SER A 81 10.52 2.79 -1.28
CA SER A 81 10.09 1.46 -0.85
C SER A 81 10.59 1.14 0.56
N THR A 82 9.74 0.50 1.37
CA THR A 82 10.09 0.02 2.71
C THR A 82 9.85 -1.48 2.85
N TYR A 83 10.32 -2.08 3.93
CA TYR A 83 9.91 -3.43 4.33
C TYR A 83 8.70 -3.36 5.26
N GLY A 84 7.58 -2.75 4.85
CA GLY A 84 6.35 -2.66 5.64
C GLY A 84 6.40 -1.61 6.75
N GLU A 85 5.53 -1.77 7.75
CA GLU A 85 5.34 -0.85 8.88
C GLU A 85 5.32 -1.59 10.22
N GLN A 86 5.69 -0.89 11.29
CA GLN A 86 5.63 -1.43 12.64
C GLN A 86 4.58 -0.69 13.47
N ILE A 87 3.64 -1.44 14.03
CA ILE A 87 2.62 -0.95 14.95
C ILE A 87 2.79 -1.68 16.29
N GLY A 88 3.40 -1.00 17.27
CA GLY A 88 3.80 -1.62 18.53
C GLY A 88 4.83 -2.72 18.31
N ALA A 89 4.50 -3.96 18.67
CA ALA A 89 5.34 -5.13 18.43
C ALA A 89 5.00 -5.89 17.13
N LEU A 90 3.98 -5.44 16.38
CA LEU A 90 3.53 -6.09 15.15
C LEU A 90 4.19 -5.48 13.93
N HIS A 91 4.77 -6.33 13.08
CA HIS A 91 5.23 -5.96 11.76
C HIS A 91 4.13 -6.27 10.74
N VAL A 92 3.61 -5.22 10.10
CA VAL A 92 2.57 -5.31 9.07
C VAL A 92 3.20 -5.10 7.70
N ASN A 93 2.88 -6.00 6.78
CA ASN A 93 3.33 -5.98 5.39
C ASN A 93 2.20 -5.51 4.48
N GLN A 94 2.50 -5.34 3.19
CA GLN A 94 1.52 -4.95 2.17
C GLN A 94 0.87 -3.58 2.43
N THR A 95 1.61 -2.69 3.10
CA THR A 95 1.12 -1.36 3.48
C THR A 95 1.71 -0.24 2.64
N LEU A 96 0.95 0.83 2.50
CA LEU A 96 1.42 2.13 2.01
C LEU A 96 1.04 3.16 3.07
N THR A 97 2.05 3.83 3.61
CA THR A 97 1.85 4.92 4.57
C THR A 97 2.46 6.19 4.04
N GLY A 98 1.94 7.34 4.43
CA GLY A 98 2.45 8.60 3.93
C GLY A 98 1.82 9.82 4.58
N VAL A 99 2.31 10.98 4.16
CA VAL A 99 1.80 12.30 4.56
C VAL A 99 1.30 13.01 3.30
N ALA A 100 0.06 13.47 3.34
CA ALA A 100 -0.53 14.27 2.27
C ALA A 100 -0.44 15.77 2.63
N PHE A 101 0.03 16.58 1.69
CA PHE A 101 0.14 18.03 1.85
C PHE A 101 -1.02 18.72 1.13
N PHE A 102 -1.76 19.55 1.85
CA PHE A 102 -2.91 20.28 1.32
C PHE A 102 -2.57 21.77 1.19
N ARG A 103 -3.28 22.48 0.33
CA ARG A 103 -3.20 23.93 0.31
C ARG A 103 -3.78 24.47 1.62
N PRO A 104 -3.22 25.56 2.16
CA PRO A 104 -3.89 26.30 3.22
C PRO A 104 -5.28 26.73 2.71
N GLU A 105 -6.27 26.75 3.60
CA GLU A 105 -7.55 27.39 3.30
C GLU A 105 -7.26 28.84 2.95
N ASP A 106 -7.84 29.35 1.86
CA ASP A 106 -7.70 30.77 1.52
C ASP A 106 -8.32 31.57 2.67
N ASP A 107 -7.50 32.31 3.42
CA ASP A 107 -7.94 33.30 4.40
C ASP A 107 -8.63 34.44 3.63
N THR A 108 -9.88 34.22 3.20
CA THR A 108 -10.76 35.31 2.79
C THR A 108 -11.22 36.04 4.06
N ASN A 109 -10.42 37.00 4.50
CA ASN A 109 -10.83 38.09 5.37
C ASN A 109 -11.07 39.37 4.56
#